data_AF-A0A9E3FBS2-F1
#
_entry.id   AF-A0A9E3FBS2-F1
#
_cell.length_a   1.000
_cell.length_b   1.000
_cell.length_c   1.000
_cell.angle_alpha   90.00
_cell.angle_beta   90.00
_cell.angle_gamma   90.00
#
_symmetry.space_group_name_H-M   'P 1'
#
loop_
_entity.id
_entity.type
_entity.pdbx_description
1 polymer ?
#
loop_
_entity_poly.entity_id
_entity_poly.type
_entity_poly.pdbx_seq_one_letter_code
_entity_poly.pdbx_strand_id
1 'polypeptide(L)'
;MSKKRFLLIGSAPYMPEWWARRGRALRAEGYVLAAINNAWRVPEEAPDIWIHPNDYYAKSPREMHPPAAAVERMWEVGADVYRDRYGAPVTYSRRHGGTMLLNALTCLLNISVTEGGGEIVISGCDLNYPAAGSHFYTGGTPDPLRAGVDWIREDLLDIHERQLPALRRAGHVLDVYNASPLLESVLPFPRI
;
A
#
# COMPACT_ATOMS: atom_id res chain seq x y z
N MET A 1 20.15 9.09 -11.37
CA MET A 1 18.74 9.15 -10.94
C MET A 1 18.68 8.78 -9.47
N SER A 2 18.04 9.56 -8.60
CA SER A 2 17.93 9.20 -7.18
C SER A 2 16.90 8.08 -7.02
N LYS A 3 17.19 7.09 -6.18
CA LYS A 3 16.25 6.02 -5.82
C LYS A 3 14.94 6.65 -5.29
N LYS A 4 13.78 6.19 -5.78
CA LYS A 4 12.49 6.66 -5.26
C LYS A 4 12.26 6.09 -3.87
N ARG A 5 11.82 6.95 -2.95
CA ARG A 5 11.39 6.57 -1.59
C ARG A 5 9.89 6.74 -1.52
N PHE A 6 9.16 5.68 -1.22
CA PHE A 6 7.70 5.69 -1.14
C PHE A 6 7.26 5.51 0.31
N LEU A 7 6.28 6.31 0.73
CA LEU A 7 5.55 6.12 1.97
C LEU A 7 4.16 5.58 1.60
N LEU A 8 3.94 4.29 1.81
CA LEU A 8 2.67 3.61 1.56
C LEU A 8 1.82 3.62 2.83
N ILE A 9 0.68 4.30 2.80
CA ILE A 9 -0.23 4.37 3.94
C ILE A 9 -1.57 3.67 3.67
N GLY A 10 -2.04 2.94 4.68
CA GLY A 10 -3.41 2.50 4.82
C GLY A 10 -4.18 3.35 5.82
N SER A 11 -5.36 2.88 6.23
CA SER A 11 -6.33 3.63 7.04
C SER A 11 -6.58 3.00 8.42
N ALA A 12 -5.58 2.31 8.99
CA ALA A 12 -5.68 1.81 10.35
C ALA A 12 -6.12 2.90 11.35
N PRO A 13 -6.86 2.57 12.42
CA PRO A 13 -7.39 3.57 13.36
C PRO A 13 -6.33 4.52 13.97
N TYR A 14 -5.09 4.06 14.14
CA TYR A 14 -4.00 4.86 14.70
C TYR A 14 -3.39 5.87 13.72
N MET A 15 -3.76 5.82 12.43
CA MET A 15 -3.07 6.55 11.37
C MET A 15 -3.05 8.07 11.52
N PRO A 16 -4.12 8.75 11.97
CA PRO A 16 -4.06 10.20 12.20
C PRO A 16 -2.98 10.60 13.23
N GLU A 17 -2.86 9.85 14.33
CA GLU A 17 -1.85 10.10 15.35
C GLU A 17 -0.44 9.73 14.85
N TRP A 18 -0.30 8.61 14.16
CA TRP A 18 0.97 8.20 13.56
C TRP A 18 1.44 9.18 12.48
N TRP A 19 0.53 9.71 11.66
CA TRP A 19 0.83 10.72 10.65
C TRP A 19 1.40 11.99 11.28
N ALA A 20 0.74 12.49 12.32
CA ALA A 20 1.18 13.67 13.06
C ALA A 20 2.57 13.48 13.70
N ARG A 21 2.88 12.28 14.20
CA ARG A 21 4.16 12.00 14.87
C ARG A 21 5.32 11.65 13.93
N ARG A 22 5.05 10.90 12.85
CA ARG A 22 6.08 10.30 12.00
C ARG A 22 5.85 10.51 10.52
N GLY A 23 4.61 10.41 10.05
CA GLY A 23 4.27 10.54 8.63
C GLY A 23 4.72 11.87 8.02
N ARG A 24 4.47 12.99 8.70
CA ARG A 24 4.92 14.33 8.26
C ARG A 24 6.44 14.44 8.12
N ALA A 25 7.20 13.82 9.03
CA ALA A 25 8.67 13.84 8.98
C ALA A 25 9.18 13.07 7.76
N LEU A 26 8.67 11.86 7.52
CA LEU A 26 8.99 11.09 6.32
C LEU A 26 8.60 11.84 5.05
N ARG A 27 7.44 12.49 5.03
CA ARG A 27 7.05 13.34 3.90
C ARG A 27 8.05 14.49 3.67
N ALA A 28 8.48 15.17 4.73
CA ALA A 28 9.48 16.24 4.66
C ALA A 28 10.88 15.74 4.23
N GLU A 29 11.21 14.47 4.46
CA GLU A 29 12.42 13.79 3.95
C GLU A 29 12.34 13.48 2.43
N GLY A 30 11.25 13.83 1.77
CA GLY A 30 11.08 13.66 0.32
C GLY A 30 10.49 12.31 -0.10
N TYR A 31 9.83 11.59 0.82
CA TYR A 31 9.07 10.40 0.43
C TYR A 31 7.87 10.78 -0.43
N VAL A 32 7.68 10.02 -1.51
CA VAL A 32 6.47 10.05 -2.35
C VAL A 32 5.35 9.35 -1.60
N LEU A 33 4.28 10.08 -1.30
CA LEU A 33 3.16 9.60 -0.51
C LEU A 33 2.19 8.82 -1.40
N ALA A 34 2.05 7.52 -1.11
CA ALA A 34 1.07 6.64 -1.75
C ALA A 34 0.01 6.23 -0.73
N ALA A 35 -1.26 6.48 -1.01
CA ALA A 35 -2.37 6.11 -0.14
C ALA A 35 -3.26 5.06 -0.80
N ILE A 36 -3.70 4.05 -0.03
CA ILE A 36 -4.71 3.08 -0.50
C ILE A 36 -6.11 3.46 -0.04
N ASN A 37 -7.11 3.22 -0.89
CA ASN A 37 -8.53 3.37 -0.53
C ASN A 37 -8.83 4.74 0.09
N ASN A 38 -9.49 4.78 1.25
CA ASN A 38 -9.82 6.01 1.99
C ASN A 38 -8.63 6.61 2.79
N ALA A 39 -7.43 6.02 2.74
CA ALA A 39 -6.26 6.56 3.42
C ALA A 39 -5.81 7.92 2.86
N TRP A 40 -6.31 8.33 1.69
CA TRP A 40 -6.10 9.68 1.14
C TRP A 40 -6.54 10.79 2.10
N ARG A 41 -7.42 10.48 3.07
CA ARG A 41 -7.94 11.41 4.08
C ARG A 41 -7.06 11.60 5.30
N VAL A 42 -6.04 10.76 5.46
CA VAL A 42 -5.12 10.81 6.62
C VAL A 42 -4.22 12.05 6.56
N PRO A 43 -3.48 12.29 5.46
CA PRO A 43 -2.67 13.50 5.33
C PRO A 43 -3.54 14.75 5.17
N GLU A 44 -3.01 15.90 5.57
CA GLU A 44 -3.65 17.20 5.35
C GLU A 44 -3.62 17.61 3.86
N GLU A 45 -2.56 17.21 3.15
CA GLU A 45 -2.40 17.35 1.72
C GLU A 45 -2.83 16.11 0.93
N ALA A 46 -3.14 16.28 -0.36
CA ALA A 46 -3.38 15.14 -1.25
C ALA A 46 -2.12 14.27 -1.37
N PRO A 47 -2.23 12.92 -1.29
CA PRO A 47 -1.14 12.02 -1.64
C PRO A 47 -0.67 12.23 -3.09
N ASP A 48 0.60 11.89 -3.36
CA ASP A 48 1.13 11.92 -4.72
C ASP A 48 0.54 10.79 -5.58
N ILE A 49 0.26 9.63 -4.95
CA ILE A 49 -0.32 8.45 -5.61
C ILE A 49 -1.52 7.98 -4.82
N TRP A 50 -2.64 7.73 -5.50
CA TRP A 50 -3.82 7.14 -4.90
C TRP A 50 -4.16 5.82 -5.58
N ILE A 51 -4.16 4.74 -4.80
CA ILE A 51 -4.33 3.37 -5.30
C ILE A 51 -5.65 2.82 -4.73
N HIS A 52 -6.61 2.50 -5.59
CA HIS A 52 -7.95 2.09 -5.17
C HIS A 52 -8.51 0.97 -6.07
N PRO A 53 -9.51 0.20 -5.61
CA PRO A 53 -10.14 -0.81 -6.45
C PRO A 53 -10.96 -0.14 -7.57
N ASN A 54 -11.13 -0.83 -8.69
CA ASN A 54 -11.91 -0.32 -9.84
C ASN A 54 -13.37 -0.03 -9.46
N ASP A 55 -13.90 -0.72 -8.44
CA ASP A 55 -15.28 -0.54 -7.96
C ASP A 55 -15.41 0.50 -6.83
N TYR A 56 -14.34 1.24 -6.49
CA TYR A 56 -14.32 2.19 -5.36
C TYR A 56 -15.47 3.21 -5.43
N TYR A 57 -15.61 3.92 -6.56
CA TYR A 57 -16.67 4.91 -6.75
C TYR A 57 -18.08 4.31 -6.80
N ALA A 58 -18.20 3.04 -7.19
CA ALA A 58 -19.48 2.36 -7.33
C ALA A 58 -19.97 1.76 -6.00
N LYS A 59 -19.05 1.45 -5.08
CA LYS A 59 -19.34 0.69 -3.86
C LYS A 59 -19.09 1.47 -2.57
N SER A 60 -18.32 2.56 -2.59
CA SER A 60 -18.12 3.41 -1.42
C SER A 60 -19.11 4.56 -1.36
N PRO A 61 -19.46 5.05 -0.15
CA PRO A 61 -20.26 6.26 0.01
C PRO A 61 -19.58 7.47 -0.63
N ARG A 62 -20.36 8.40 -1.18
CA ARG A 62 -19.83 9.56 -1.91
C ARG A 62 -18.95 10.46 -1.03
N GLU A 63 -19.21 10.52 0.27
CA GLU A 63 -18.37 11.24 1.24
C GLU A 63 -16.97 10.63 1.44
N MET A 64 -16.75 9.39 0.97
CA MET A 64 -15.43 8.76 0.95
C MET A 64 -14.65 9.06 -0.33
N HIS A 65 -15.27 9.67 -1.34
CA HIS A 65 -14.60 10.00 -2.59
C HIS A 65 -13.71 11.25 -2.41
N PRO A 66 -12.47 11.24 -2.90
CA PRO A 66 -11.67 12.45 -2.95
C PRO A 66 -12.36 13.52 -3.80
N PRO A 67 -12.30 14.80 -3.42
CA PRO A 67 -12.83 15.88 -4.26
C PRO A 67 -12.02 15.95 -5.57
N ALA A 68 -12.66 16.38 -6.66
CA ALA A 68 -12.03 16.42 -8.00
C ALA A 68 -10.69 17.17 -8.01
N ALA A 69 -10.62 18.31 -7.32
CA ALA A 69 -9.39 19.11 -7.21
C ALA A 69 -8.24 18.38 -6.50
N ALA A 70 -8.53 17.38 -5.66
CA ALA A 70 -7.52 16.52 -5.05
C ALA A 70 -7.10 15.43 -6.03
N VAL A 71 -8.04 14.79 -6.73
CA VAL A 71 -7.76 13.77 -7.77
C VAL A 71 -6.86 14.32 -8.87
N GLU A 72 -7.08 15.55 -9.32
CA GLU A 72 -6.23 16.22 -10.33
C GLU A 72 -4.76 16.36 -9.93
N ARG A 73 -4.46 16.27 -8.63
CA ARG A 73 -3.11 16.35 -8.06
C ARG A 73 -2.52 14.98 -7.75
N MET A 74 -3.32 13.92 -7.84
CA MET A 74 -2.91 12.55 -7.58
C MET A 74 -2.59 11.84 -8.88
N TRP A 75 -1.61 10.95 -8.83
CA TRP A 75 -1.59 9.85 -9.79
C TRP A 75 -2.56 8.76 -9.34
N GLU A 76 -3.73 8.73 -9.97
CA GLU A 76 -4.76 7.70 -9.74
C GLU A 76 -4.35 6.37 -10.38
N VAL A 77 -4.31 5.31 -9.58
CA VAL A 77 -3.96 3.95 -10.01
C VAL A 77 -5.08 2.99 -9.60
N GLY A 78 -5.96 2.70 -10.57
CA GLY A 78 -6.91 1.61 -10.46
C GLY A 78 -6.24 0.23 -10.56
N ALA A 79 -6.94 -0.82 -10.13
CA ALA A 79 -6.44 -2.19 -10.18
C ALA A 79 -6.10 -2.67 -11.60
N ASP A 80 -6.83 -2.19 -12.62
CA ASP A 80 -6.53 -2.49 -14.03
C ASP A 80 -5.22 -1.84 -14.49
N VAL A 81 -5.04 -0.55 -14.20
CA VAL A 81 -3.81 0.21 -14.52
C VAL A 81 -2.60 -0.45 -13.87
N TYR A 82 -2.73 -0.84 -12.60
CA TYR A 82 -1.69 -1.61 -11.90
C TYR A 82 -1.36 -2.90 -12.66
N ARG A 83 -2.36 -3.72 -12.98
CA ARG A 83 -2.15 -5.01 -13.65
C ARG A 83 -1.40 -4.86 -14.98
N ASP A 84 -1.85 -3.92 -15.80
CA ASP A 84 -1.40 -3.82 -17.18
C ASP A 84 -0.02 -3.14 -17.31
N ARG A 85 0.37 -2.32 -16.33
CA ARG A 85 1.60 -1.50 -16.40
C ARG A 85 2.65 -1.83 -15.34
N TYR A 86 2.24 -2.28 -14.15
CA TYR A 86 3.12 -2.47 -12.99
C TYR A 86 2.90 -3.81 -12.30
N GLY A 87 2.40 -4.82 -13.03
CA GLY A 87 2.15 -6.15 -12.50
C GLY A 87 3.37 -7.06 -12.40
N ALA A 88 4.56 -6.64 -12.87
CA ALA A 88 5.80 -7.42 -12.90
C ALA A 88 7.04 -6.52 -12.75
N PRO A 89 8.20 -7.04 -12.29
CA PRO A 89 8.50 -8.46 -12.01
C PRO A 89 8.07 -8.98 -10.63
N VAL A 90 7.78 -8.10 -9.65
CA VAL A 90 7.26 -8.52 -8.34
C VAL A 90 5.78 -8.83 -8.46
N THR A 91 5.38 -10.03 -8.06
CA THR A 91 4.01 -10.54 -8.16
C THR A 91 3.55 -11.20 -6.86
N TYR A 92 2.30 -11.65 -6.81
CA TYR A 92 1.75 -12.44 -5.72
C TYR A 92 0.69 -13.41 -6.26
N SER A 93 0.35 -14.44 -5.50
CA SER A 93 -0.37 -15.63 -6.00
C SER A 93 -1.84 -15.40 -6.41
N ARG A 94 -2.50 -14.35 -5.90
CA ARG A 94 -3.91 -13.96 -6.21
C ARG A 94 -4.96 -15.05 -5.94
N ARG A 95 -4.65 -16.10 -5.18
CA ARG A 95 -5.54 -17.25 -4.87
C ARG A 95 -6.94 -16.85 -4.37
N HIS A 96 -7.05 -15.66 -3.75
CA HIS A 96 -8.31 -15.13 -3.22
C HIS A 96 -8.69 -13.75 -3.78
N GLY A 97 -8.27 -13.42 -5.01
CA GLY A 97 -8.68 -12.17 -5.68
C GLY A 97 -7.84 -10.93 -5.34
N GLY A 98 -6.79 -11.11 -4.53
CA GLY A 98 -5.83 -10.06 -4.18
C GLY A 98 -6.31 -9.06 -3.14
N THR A 99 -5.39 -8.24 -2.64
CA THR A 99 -5.66 -7.20 -1.64
C THR A 99 -5.12 -5.87 -2.12
N MET A 100 -5.69 -4.77 -1.64
CA MET A 100 -5.16 -3.44 -1.96
C MET A 100 -3.74 -3.23 -1.44
N LEU A 101 -3.37 -3.86 -0.31
CA LEU A 101 -1.99 -3.88 0.16
C LEU A 101 -1.06 -4.55 -0.86
N LEU A 102 -1.38 -5.77 -1.32
CA LEU A 102 -0.53 -6.50 -2.25
C LEU A 102 -0.48 -5.81 -3.62
N ASN A 103 -1.60 -5.27 -4.11
CA ASN A 103 -1.65 -4.46 -5.33
C ASN A 103 -0.74 -3.23 -5.22
N ALA A 104 -0.89 -2.45 -4.15
CA ALA A 104 -0.10 -1.25 -3.95
C ALA A 104 1.40 -1.56 -3.77
N LEU A 105 1.74 -2.52 -2.91
CA LEU A 105 3.12 -2.90 -2.65
C LEU A 105 3.83 -3.36 -3.94
N THR A 106 3.23 -4.28 -4.68
CA THR A 106 3.84 -4.77 -5.92
C THR A 106 3.88 -3.70 -7.01
N CYS A 107 2.88 -2.81 -7.09
CA CYS A 107 2.90 -1.64 -7.97
C CYS A 107 4.14 -0.77 -7.70
N LEU A 108 4.33 -0.36 -6.44
CA LEU A 108 5.42 0.51 -6.02
C LEU A 108 6.79 -0.17 -6.14
N LEU A 109 6.88 -1.47 -5.85
CA LEU A 109 8.10 -2.24 -6.08
C LEU A 109 8.45 -2.30 -7.56
N ASN A 110 7.47 -2.51 -8.44
CA ASN A 110 7.71 -2.60 -9.87
C ASN A 110 8.07 -1.24 -10.49
N ILE A 111 7.46 -0.15 -10.02
CA ILE A 111 7.95 1.20 -10.31
C ILE A 111 9.42 1.34 -9.86
N SER A 112 9.74 0.93 -8.63
CA SER A 112 11.11 1.03 -8.10
C SER A 112 12.12 0.21 -8.90
N VAL A 113 11.74 -0.98 -9.41
CA VAL A 113 12.57 -1.78 -10.31
C VAL A 113 12.90 -1.00 -11.58
N THR A 114 11.89 -0.39 -12.21
CA THR A 114 12.09 0.39 -13.45
C THR A 114 13.00 1.61 -13.26
N GLU A 115 13.07 2.13 -12.02
CA GLU A 115 13.88 3.28 -11.64
C GLU A 115 15.27 2.88 -11.09
N GLY A 116 15.61 1.59 -11.11
CA GLY A 116 16.92 1.07 -10.67
C GLY A 116 17.04 0.81 -9.16
N GLY A 117 15.96 0.95 -8.39
CA GLY A 117 15.92 0.70 -6.96
C GLY A 117 15.04 1.69 -6.21
N GLY A 118 14.76 1.38 -4.94
CA GLY A 118 13.86 2.20 -4.13
C GLY A 118 13.72 1.71 -2.70
N GLU A 119 13.04 2.52 -1.91
CA GLU A 119 12.70 2.25 -0.53
C GLU A 119 11.18 2.41 -0.36
N ILE A 120 10.54 1.52 0.37
CA ILE A 120 9.11 1.59 0.68
C ILE A 120 8.91 1.47 2.18
N VAL A 121 8.34 2.48 2.79
CA VAL A 121 7.91 2.45 4.19
C VAL A 121 6.39 2.25 4.23
N ILE A 122 5.93 1.25 4.97
CA ILE A 122 4.50 0.90 5.06
C ILE A 122 3.98 1.20 6.46
N SER A 123 2.83 1.87 6.56
CA SER A 123 2.09 2.03 7.83
C SER A 123 0.58 1.98 7.58
N GLY A 124 -0.20 1.59 8.57
CA GLY A 124 -1.66 1.54 8.49
C GLY A 124 -2.24 0.37 7.67
N CYS A 125 -1.40 -0.63 7.38
CA CYS A 125 -1.72 -1.81 6.56
C CYS A 125 -1.51 -3.11 7.36
N ASP A 126 -1.89 -3.12 8.62
CA ASP A 126 -1.52 -4.15 9.60
C ASP A 126 -2.22 -5.48 9.42
N LEU A 127 -3.38 -5.46 8.73
CA LEU A 127 -4.27 -6.60 8.51
C LEU A 127 -4.69 -7.34 9.79
N ASN A 128 -4.66 -6.63 10.92
CA ASN A 128 -5.11 -7.12 12.21
C ASN A 128 -6.09 -6.12 12.81
N TYR A 129 -7.30 -6.11 12.26
CA TYR A 129 -8.39 -5.24 12.72
C TYR A 129 -9.51 -6.12 13.28
N PRO A 130 -10.11 -5.74 14.44
CA PRO A 130 -11.25 -6.48 14.97
C PRO A 130 -12.39 -6.56 13.93
N ALA A 131 -13.09 -7.70 13.88
CA ALA A 131 -14.10 -8.02 12.86
C ALA A 131 -15.20 -6.94 12.71
N ALA A 132 -15.50 -6.21 13.78
CA ALA A 132 -16.35 -5.02 13.74
C ALA A 132 -15.56 -3.81 13.23
N GLY A 133 -15.35 -3.72 11.90
CA GLY A 133 -14.68 -2.57 11.28
C GLY A 133 -13.73 -2.88 10.12
N SER A 134 -13.61 -4.14 9.70
CA SER A 134 -12.73 -4.54 8.57
C SER A 134 -13.23 -4.07 7.20
N HIS A 135 -14.46 -3.57 7.12
CA HIS A 135 -15.03 -3.05 5.88
C HIS A 135 -14.53 -1.64 5.61
N PHE A 136 -13.63 -1.52 4.62
CA PHE A 136 -13.17 -0.23 4.09
C PHE A 136 -14.32 0.64 3.54
N TYR A 137 -15.46 0.03 3.22
CA TYR A 137 -16.76 0.65 2.90
C TYR A 137 -17.87 -0.43 2.94
N THR A 138 -19.11 -0.04 3.22
CA THR A 138 -20.27 -0.95 3.23
C THR A 138 -20.52 -1.54 1.84
N GLY A 139 -20.23 -2.83 1.64
CA GLY A 139 -20.62 -3.58 0.43
C GLY A 139 -19.53 -3.84 -0.63
N GLY A 140 -18.24 -3.77 -0.29
CA GLY A 140 -17.14 -4.17 -1.18
C GLY A 140 -17.07 -5.69 -1.46
N THR A 141 -16.68 -6.05 -2.68
CA THR A 141 -16.83 -7.41 -3.22
C THR A 141 -15.75 -8.42 -2.73
N PRO A 142 -14.51 -8.00 -2.41
CA PRO A 142 -13.57 -8.83 -1.64
C PRO A 142 -13.19 -8.17 -0.30
N ASP A 143 -13.65 -8.75 0.81
CA ASP A 143 -12.96 -8.59 2.08
C ASP A 143 -11.71 -9.48 2.02
N PRO A 144 -10.48 -8.91 2.02
CA PRO A 144 -9.26 -9.70 1.92
C PRO A 144 -9.09 -10.67 3.10
N LEU A 145 -9.76 -10.41 4.23
CA LEU A 145 -9.74 -11.27 5.42
C LEU A 145 -10.80 -12.38 5.38
N ARG A 146 -11.68 -12.42 4.37
CA ARG A 146 -12.71 -13.48 4.22
C ARG A 146 -12.09 -14.88 4.15
N ALA A 147 -10.90 -15.00 3.57
CA ALA A 147 -10.13 -16.24 3.50
C ALA A 147 -9.07 -16.37 4.61
N GLY A 148 -9.19 -15.56 5.68
CA GLY A 148 -8.17 -15.45 6.71
C GLY A 148 -6.96 -14.59 6.28
N VAL A 149 -6.07 -14.30 7.23
CA VAL A 149 -4.87 -13.47 6.99
C VAL A 149 -3.69 -14.28 6.45
N ASP A 150 -3.72 -15.61 6.61
CA ASP A 150 -2.57 -16.48 6.35
C ASP A 150 -2.11 -16.45 4.90
N TRP A 151 -3.04 -16.47 3.94
CA TRP A 151 -2.69 -16.41 2.52
C TRP A 151 -1.99 -15.09 2.14
N ILE A 152 -2.37 -13.98 2.79
CA ILE A 152 -1.75 -12.66 2.58
C ILE A 152 -0.35 -12.67 3.20
N ARG A 153 -0.21 -13.25 4.39
CA ARG A 153 1.10 -13.40 5.06
C ARG A 153 2.06 -14.20 4.20
N GLU A 154 1.60 -15.32 3.64
CA GLU A 154 2.41 -16.15 2.75
C GLU A 154 2.85 -15.38 1.48
N ASP A 155 1.95 -14.59 0.86
CA ASP A 155 2.33 -13.75 -0.28
C ASP A 155 3.34 -12.65 0.11
N LEU A 156 3.18 -12.04 1.29
CA LEU A 156 4.13 -11.05 1.81
C LEU A 156 5.49 -11.67 2.13
N LEU A 157 5.52 -12.88 2.69
CA LEU A 157 6.74 -13.64 2.95
C LEU A 157 7.44 -14.04 1.65
N ASP A 158 6.68 -14.49 0.65
CA ASP A 158 7.24 -14.81 -0.67
C ASP A 158 7.89 -13.58 -1.33
N ILE A 159 7.24 -12.41 -1.24
CA ILE A 159 7.84 -11.15 -1.68
C ILE A 159 9.13 -10.88 -0.90
N HIS A 160 9.08 -10.93 0.44
CA HIS A 160 10.20 -10.57 1.31
C HIS A 160 11.41 -11.51 1.20
N GLU A 161 11.18 -12.82 1.24
CA GLU A 161 12.22 -13.84 1.42
C GLU A 161 12.72 -14.41 0.09
N ARG A 162 11.89 -14.37 -0.97
CA ARG A 162 12.26 -14.92 -2.29
C ARG A 162 12.46 -13.85 -3.34
N GLN A 163 11.46 -12.99 -3.56
CA GLN A 163 11.47 -12.07 -4.69
C GLN A 163 12.44 -10.88 -4.49
N LEU A 164 12.40 -10.20 -3.34
CA LEU A 164 13.33 -9.09 -3.06
C LEU A 164 14.81 -9.55 -3.08
N PRO A 165 15.21 -10.69 -2.48
CA PRO A 165 16.58 -11.17 -2.58
C PRO A 165 16.98 -11.56 -4.01
N ALA A 166 16.07 -12.10 -4.81
CA ALA A 166 16.33 -12.39 -6.21
C ALA A 166 16.60 -11.12 -7.02
N LEU A 167 15.78 -10.07 -6.82
CA LEU A 167 15.98 -8.76 -7.45
C LEU A 167 17.28 -8.10 -6.99
N ARG A 168 17.65 -8.24 -5.70
CA ARG A 168 18.93 -7.77 -5.18
C ARG A 168 20.11 -8.46 -5.85
N ARG A 169 20.04 -9.77 -6.08
CA ARG A 169 21.06 -10.52 -6.87
C ARG A 169 21.12 -10.06 -8.33
N ALA A 170 19.99 -9.61 -8.88
CA ALA A 170 19.91 -9.03 -10.23
C ALA A 170 20.33 -7.54 -10.29
N GLY A 171 20.79 -6.95 -9.18
CA GLY A 171 21.30 -5.57 -9.14
C GLY A 171 20.28 -4.50 -8.75
N HIS A 172 19.04 -4.87 -8.46
CA HIS A 172 18.02 -3.93 -7.97
C HIS A 172 18.06 -3.84 -6.45
N VAL A 173 18.34 -2.66 -5.89
CA VAL A 173 18.29 -2.44 -4.44
C VAL A 173 16.91 -1.93 -4.06
N LEU A 174 16.10 -2.82 -3.48
CA LEU A 174 14.75 -2.56 -3.01
C LEU A 174 14.65 -2.88 -1.52
N ASP A 175 14.35 -1.87 -0.72
CA ASP A 175 14.19 -2.02 0.72
C ASP A 175 12.75 -1.71 1.11
N VAL A 176 12.17 -2.55 1.97
CA VAL A 176 10.79 -2.41 2.44
C VAL A 176 10.81 -2.45 3.96
N TYR A 177 10.08 -1.55 4.59
CA TYR A 177 10.06 -1.37 6.05
C TYR A 177 8.62 -1.33 6.58
N ASN A 178 8.45 -1.87 7.78
CA ASN A 178 7.23 -1.81 8.56
C ASN A 178 7.32 -0.69 9.60
N ALA A 179 6.60 0.41 9.41
CA ALA A 179 6.54 1.53 10.35
C ALA A 179 5.27 1.52 11.22
N SER A 180 4.54 0.40 11.26
CA SER A 180 3.40 0.23 12.16
C SER A 180 3.81 0.33 13.63
N PRO A 181 3.04 0.98 14.51
CA PRO A 181 3.24 0.90 15.95
C PRO A 181 2.74 -0.42 16.57
N LEU A 182 1.98 -1.23 15.84
CA LEU A 182 1.35 -2.46 16.35
C LEU A 182 2.29 -3.66 16.29
N LEU A 183 2.62 -4.25 17.43
CA LEU A 183 3.51 -5.43 17.51
C LEU A 183 2.94 -6.63 16.73
N GLU A 184 1.62 -6.69 16.65
CA GLU A 184 0.81 -7.72 16.00
C GLU A 184 0.58 -7.50 14.50
N SER A 185 1.21 -6.48 13.90
CA SER A 185 1.20 -6.25 12.45
C SER A 185 1.73 -7.49 11.70
N VAL A 186 1.02 -7.92 10.65
CA VAL A 186 1.42 -9.11 9.86
C VAL A 186 2.48 -8.83 8.79
N LEU A 187 2.89 -7.57 8.62
CA LEU A 187 3.96 -7.18 7.70
C LEU A 187 5.30 -7.82 8.11
N PRO A 188 5.93 -8.67 7.26
CA PRO A 188 7.14 -9.41 7.62
C PRO A 188 8.44 -8.58 7.51
N PHE A 189 8.32 -7.28 7.22
CA PHE A 189 9.45 -6.41 6.92
C PHE A 189 10.13 -5.88 8.20
N PRO A 190 11.42 -5.52 8.15
CA PRO A 190 12.12 -4.88 9.26
C PRO A 190 11.38 -3.63 9.77
N ARG A 191 11.36 -3.47 11.10
CA ARG A 191 10.66 -2.37 11.77
C ARG A 191 11.52 -1.11 11.88
N ILE A 192 10.91 0.07 11.72
CA ILE A 192 11.55 1.40 11.85
C ILE A 192 10.67 2.41 12.58
#